data_AF-A0A803LUK3-F1
#
_entry.id   AF-A0A803LUK3-F1
#
_cell.length_a   1.000
_cell.length_b   1.000
_cell.length_c   1.000
_cell.angle_alpha   90.00
_cell.angle_beta   90.00
_cell.angle_gamma   90.00
#
_symmetry.space_group_name_H-M   'P 1'
#
loop_
_entity.id
_entity.type
_entity.pdbx_description
1 polymer ?
#
loop_
_entity_poly.entity_id
_entity_poly.type
_entity_poly.pdbx_seq_one_letter_code
_entity_poly.pdbx_strand_id
1 'polypeptide(L)'
;MVHPSENLRNMESIGVPFPKSQAMRIYSSLWDAEDWATQGGRIKTDWTKAPFTASYRNFYANACVWSNGRSSFMDPAQNLLG
;
A
#
# COMPACT_ATOMS: atom_id res chain seq x y z
N MET A 1 15.65 -12.04 -2.36
CA MET A 1 14.76 -12.49 -3.45
C MET A 1 13.35 -12.56 -2.87
N VAL A 2 12.42 -11.73 -3.35
CA VAL A 2 11.01 -11.78 -2.94
C VAL A 2 10.34 -12.84 -3.81
N HIS A 3 9.75 -13.86 -3.20
CA HIS A 3 8.93 -14.83 -3.91
C HIS A 3 7.49 -14.30 -3.97
N PRO A 4 6.82 -14.29 -5.13
CA PRO A 4 5.41 -13.93 -5.21
C PRO A 4 4.60 -14.94 -4.39
N SER A 5 3.87 -14.46 -3.38
CA SER A 5 2.94 -15.30 -2.62
C SER A 5 1.57 -15.40 -3.28
N GLU A 6 1.15 -14.35 -4.01
CA GLU A 6 -0.17 -14.26 -4.64
C GLU A 6 -0.10 -13.59 -6.01
N ASN A 7 -1.02 -13.97 -6.92
CA ASN A 7 -1.14 -13.39 -8.26
C ASN A 7 -2.61 -13.15 -8.62
N LEU A 8 -3.03 -11.87 -8.68
CA LEU A 8 -4.36 -11.47 -9.12
C LEU A 8 -4.33 -11.10 -10.61
N ARG A 9 -4.85 -11.97 -11.47
CA ARG A 9 -4.92 -11.73 -12.93
C ARG A 9 -6.14 -10.90 -13.29
N ASN A 10 -6.03 -10.11 -14.36
CA ASN A 10 -7.19 -9.47 -14.96
C ASN A 10 -8.12 -10.54 -15.56
N MET A 11 -9.32 -10.67 -14.98
CA MET A 11 -10.37 -11.61 -15.37
C MET A 11 -11.66 -10.85 -15.77
N GLU A 12 -11.54 -9.60 -16.23
CA GLU A 12 -12.68 -8.80 -16.70
C GLU A 12 -13.45 -9.49 -17.84
N SER A 13 -12.78 -10.33 -18.64
CA SER A 13 -13.43 -11.11 -19.72
C SER A 13 -14.50 -12.08 -19.21
N ILE A 14 -14.41 -12.50 -17.95
CA ILE A 14 -15.39 -13.36 -17.28
C ILE A 14 -16.20 -12.59 -16.21
N GLY A 15 -16.17 -11.25 -16.26
CA GLY A 15 -16.98 -10.37 -15.43
C GLY A 15 -16.40 -10.03 -14.06
N VAL A 16 -15.14 -10.37 -13.77
CA VAL A 16 -14.50 -10.02 -12.49
C VAL A 16 -13.91 -8.60 -12.57
N PRO A 17 -14.31 -7.65 -11.70
CA PRO A 17 -13.78 -6.30 -11.71
C PRO A 17 -12.26 -6.26 -11.49
N PHE A 18 -11.56 -5.39 -12.21
CA PHE A 18 -10.12 -5.21 -12.09
C PHE A 18 -9.72 -3.72 -12.15
N PRO A 19 -8.81 -3.22 -11.29
CA PRO A 19 -8.41 -1.82 -11.26
C PRO A 19 -7.44 -1.50 -12.42
N LYS A 20 -7.99 -1.20 -13.60
CA LYS A 20 -7.18 -0.87 -14.80
C LYS A 20 -7.05 0.62 -15.14
N SER A 21 -8.04 1.43 -14.78
CA SER A 21 -8.15 2.83 -15.27
C SER A 21 -8.33 3.85 -14.16
N GLN A 22 -8.28 3.41 -12.90
CA GLN A 22 -8.33 4.29 -11.74
C GLN A 22 -6.90 4.48 -11.21
N ALA A 23 -6.37 5.69 -11.35
CA ALA A 23 -5.07 6.03 -10.79
C ALA A 23 -5.09 5.81 -9.26
N MET A 24 -4.03 5.20 -8.73
CA MET A 24 -3.92 4.86 -7.31
C MET A 24 -2.84 5.68 -6.62
N ARG A 25 -2.90 5.69 -5.28
CA ARG A 25 -1.88 6.30 -4.42
C ARG A 25 -1.37 5.24 -3.45
N ILE A 26 -0.09 5.36 -3.08
CA ILE A 26 0.50 4.57 -2.02
C ILE A 26 0.21 5.27 -0.69
N TYR A 27 -0.31 4.51 0.27
CA TYR A 27 -0.58 4.99 1.62
C TYR A 27 0.15 4.11 2.63
N SER A 28 0.55 4.70 3.74
CA SER A 28 1.11 3.99 4.88
C SER A 28 0.48 4.55 6.15
N SER A 29 0.13 3.67 7.09
CA SER A 29 -0.46 4.05 8.36
C SER A 29 -0.12 3.02 9.44
N LEU A 30 0.00 3.49 10.67
CA LEU A 30 -0.02 2.68 11.89
C LEU A 30 -1.28 3.07 12.64
N TRP A 31 -2.15 2.12 12.93
CA TRP A 31 -3.47 2.37 13.49
C TRP A 31 -3.93 1.18 14.35
N ASP A 32 -4.89 1.42 15.24
CA ASP A 32 -5.45 0.40 16.13
C ASP A 32 -6.64 -0.33 15.49
N ALA A 33 -6.56 -1.65 15.44
CA ALA A 33 -7.47 -2.55 14.73
C ALA A 33 -7.93 -3.71 15.61
N GLU A 34 -8.01 -3.48 16.92
CA GLU A 34 -8.22 -4.51 17.94
C GLU A 34 -9.53 -5.31 17.84
N ASP A 35 -10.47 -4.89 17.01
CA ASP A 35 -11.71 -5.65 16.75
C ASP A 35 -11.49 -6.83 15.80
N TRP A 36 -10.38 -6.90 15.07
CA TRP A 36 -10.17 -7.97 14.10
C TRP A 36 -8.72 -8.43 13.91
N ALA A 37 -7.72 -7.56 14.12
CA ALA A 37 -6.34 -7.82 13.69
C ALA A 37 -5.68 -9.02 14.41
N THR A 38 -5.95 -9.18 15.70
CA THR A 38 -5.28 -10.16 16.56
C THR A 38 -6.26 -11.24 17.02
N GLN A 39 -6.12 -12.44 16.45
CA GLN A 39 -7.00 -13.60 16.68
C GLN A 39 -8.49 -13.29 16.44
N GLY A 40 -8.81 -12.52 15.39
CA GLY A 40 -10.18 -12.12 15.09
C GLY A 40 -10.78 -11.20 16.16
N GLY A 41 -9.95 -10.39 16.81
CA GLY A 41 -10.36 -9.41 17.83
C GLY A 41 -10.38 -9.91 19.28
N ARG A 42 -9.95 -11.16 19.51
CA ARG A 42 -9.92 -11.75 20.87
C ARG A 42 -8.85 -11.15 21.77
N ILE A 43 -7.75 -10.67 21.21
CA ILE A 43 -6.66 -10.04 21.95
C ILE A 43 -6.70 -8.54 21.64
N LYS A 44 -6.88 -7.72 22.66
CA LYS A 44 -6.98 -6.26 22.56
C LYS A 44 -5.62 -5.57 22.68
N THR A 45 -5.55 -4.32 22.22
CA THR A 45 -4.30 -3.56 22.26
C THR A 45 -3.94 -3.23 23.71
N ASP A 46 -2.74 -3.62 24.13
CA ASP A 46 -2.21 -3.31 25.45
C ASP A 46 -1.53 -1.93 25.42
N TRP A 47 -2.31 -0.90 25.72
CA TRP A 47 -1.86 0.50 25.69
C TRP A 47 -0.77 0.84 26.72
N THR A 48 -0.54 -0.02 27.72
CA THR A 48 0.59 0.16 28.65
C THR A 48 1.95 -0.01 27.97
N LYS A 49 1.98 -0.63 26.79
CA LYS A 49 3.18 -0.83 25.96
C LYS A 49 3.42 0.26 24.93
N ALA A 50 2.61 1.32 24.94
CA ALA A 50 2.85 2.49 24.11
C ALA A 50 4.20 3.16 24.46
N PRO A 51 4.87 3.80 23.50
CA PRO A 51 4.42 4.09 22.13
C PRO A 51 4.65 2.94 21.14
N PHE A 52 3.67 2.74 20.25
CA PHE A 52 3.82 1.87 19.08
C PHE A 52 4.49 2.66 17.95
N THR A 53 5.65 2.20 17.48
CA THR A 53 6.46 2.94 16.52
C THR A 53 6.68 2.12 15.24
N ALA A 54 6.31 2.70 14.10
CA ALA A 54 6.65 2.19 12.78
C ALA A 54 7.70 3.10 12.14
N SER A 55 8.75 2.50 11.57
CA SER A 55 9.82 3.23 10.88
C SER A 55 9.86 2.81 9.41
N TYR A 56 9.92 3.79 8.51
CA TYR A 56 9.94 3.57 7.07
C TYR A 56 11.22 4.19 6.50
N ARG A 57 11.84 3.50 5.54
CA ARG A 57 13.06 3.95 4.85
C ARG A 57 13.00 3.51 3.40
N ASN A 58 13.84 4.11 2.56
CA ASN A 58 14.01 3.74 1.16
C ASN A 58 12.70 3.76 0.37
N PHE A 59 11.95 4.87 0.47
CA PHE A 59 10.76 5.07 -0.36
C PHE A 59 11.14 5.10 -1.83
N TYR A 60 10.80 4.04 -2.55
CA TYR A 60 11.10 3.85 -3.96
C TYR A 60 9.81 3.61 -4.73
N ALA A 61 9.53 4.49 -5.69
CA ALA A 61 8.38 4.36 -6.57
C ALA A 61 8.83 4.51 -8.02
N ASN A 62 8.76 3.42 -8.77
CA ASN A 62 8.90 3.40 -10.22
C ASN A 62 7.50 3.23 -10.80
N ALA A 63 6.89 4.35 -11.19
CA ALA A 63 5.49 4.41 -11.53
C ALA A 63 5.20 5.43 -12.63
N CYS A 64 4.05 5.25 -13.28
CA CYS A 64 3.47 6.25 -14.15
C CYS A 64 2.52 7.14 -13.33
N VAL A 65 2.86 8.42 -13.18
CA VAL A 65 2.09 9.40 -12.42
C VAL A 65 0.97 9.95 -13.29
N TRP A 66 -0.24 9.93 -12.75
CA TRP A 66 -1.42 10.50 -13.38
C TRP A 66 -1.74 11.87 -12.77
N SER A 67 -1.72 12.93 -13.58
CA SER A 67 -2.08 14.28 -13.16
C SER A 67 -2.80 15.02 -14.29
N ASN A 68 -3.87 15.77 -13.97
CA ASN A 68 -4.63 16.57 -14.95
C ASN A 68 -5.01 15.82 -16.24
N GLY A 69 -5.38 14.53 -16.13
CA GLY A 69 -5.78 13.70 -17.27
C GLY A 69 -4.62 13.24 -18.16
N ARG A 70 -3.37 13.39 -17.71
CA ARG A 70 -2.16 12.97 -18.44
C ARG A 70 -1.27 12.08 -17.56
N SER A 71 -0.56 11.18 -18.22
CA SER A 71 0.39 10.26 -17.60
C SER A 71 1.83 10.71 -17.87
N SER A 72 2.69 10.72 -16.85
CA SER A 72 4.14 10.94 -16.97
C SER A 72 4.91 9.87 -16.22
N PHE A 73 6.16 9.61 -16.62
CA PHE A 73 7.03 8.69 -15.88
C PHE A 73 7.62 9.41 -14.68
N MET A 74 7.58 8.78 -13.49
CA MET A 74 8.28 9.28 -12.31
C MET A 74 9.65 8.65 -12.22
N ASP A 75 10.69 9.48 -12.26
CA ASP A 75 12.05 9.05 -12.00
C ASP A 75 12.23 8.86 -10.47
N PRO A 76 12.54 7.64 -9.99
CA PRO A 76 12.77 7.38 -8.58
C PRO A 76 13.92 8.20 -7.96
N ALA A 77 14.85 8.71 -8.79
CA ALA A 77 16.01 9.48 -8.33
C ALA A 77 15.72 10.96 -8.04
N GLN A 78 14.56 11.50 -8.44
CA GLN A 78 14.25 12.93 -8.26
C GLN A 78 13.68 13.30 -6.88
N ASN A 79 13.55 12.36 -5.94
CA ASN A 79 13.06 12.61 -4.58
C ASN A 79 14.15 12.70 -3.51
N LEU A 80 15.42 12.91 -3.87
CA LEU A 80 16.53 13.14 -2.92
C LEU A 80 16.62 14.59 -2.38
N LEU A 81 15.61 15.44 -2.62
CA LEU A 81 15.55 16.82 -2.12
C LEU A 81 14.32 17.09 -1.21
N GLY A 82 13.89 16.08 -0.47
CA GLY A 82 12.98 16.22 0.66
C GLY A 82 13.71 16.01 1.98
#